data_AF-M5ISS9-F1
#
_entry.id   AF-M5ISS9-F1
#
_cell.length_a   1.000
_cell.length_b   1.000
_cell.length_c   1.000
_cell.angle_alpha   90.00
_cell.angle_beta   90.00
_cell.angle_gamma   90.00
#
_symmetry.space_group_name_H-M   'P 1'
#
loop_
_entity.id
_entity.type
_entity.pdbx_description
1 polymer ?
#
loop_
_entity_poly.entity_id
_entity_poly.type
_entity_poly.pdbx_seq_one_letter_code
_entity_poly.pdbx_strand_id
1 'polypeptide(L)'
;MLLQDLDVRDISLIVIDGFVYLDEEGRCGLGGHLYEHLERRVQIVGVAKLPFKGSCKLVREICRGRSKRPLFVSAVGTDLDEAARLVKGMSGEFRIPSLLKILDDETKTKI
;
A
#
# COMPACT_ATOMS: atom_id res chain seq x y z
N MET A 1 1.50 -20.89 -1.01
CA MET A 1 1.39 -19.45 -0.65
C MET A 1 1.24 -18.68 -1.95
N LEU A 2 0.29 -17.75 -2.08
CA LEU A 2 -0.11 -17.11 -3.36
C LEU A 2 1.05 -16.50 -4.16
N LEU A 3 2.14 -16.14 -3.50
CA LEU A 3 3.33 -15.53 -4.10
C LEU A 3 4.39 -16.54 -4.59
N GLN A 4 4.22 -17.84 -4.36
CA GLN A 4 5.22 -18.85 -4.73
C GLN A 4 5.38 -19.04 -6.23
N ASP A 5 4.31 -18.77 -6.99
CA ASP A 5 4.28 -18.97 -8.44
C ASP A 5 4.71 -17.71 -9.22
N LEU A 6 5.06 -16.62 -8.52
CA LEU A 6 5.50 -15.36 -9.11
C LEU A 6 7.02 -15.23 -9.05
N ASP A 7 7.63 -14.95 -10.20
CA ASP A 7 9.04 -14.57 -10.22
C ASP A 7 9.19 -13.12 -9.72
N VAL A 8 9.69 -13.00 -8.48
CA VAL A 8 9.90 -11.74 -7.78
C VAL A 8 10.81 -10.79 -8.58
N ARG A 9 11.65 -11.30 -9.49
CA ARG A 9 12.55 -10.51 -10.33
C ARG A 9 11.82 -9.63 -11.35
N ASP A 10 10.60 -10.00 -11.72
CA ASP A 10 9.79 -9.27 -12.69
C ASP A 10 8.85 -8.23 -12.04
N ILE A 11 8.85 -8.15 -10.69
CA ILE A 11 7.98 -7.27 -9.93
C ILE A 11 8.81 -6.11 -9.36
N SER A 12 8.58 -4.91 -9.87
CA SER A 12 9.24 -3.71 -9.34
C SER A 12 8.57 -3.18 -8.07
N LEU A 13 7.24 -3.32 -7.96
CA LEU A 13 6.45 -2.71 -6.90
C LEU A 13 5.18 -3.52 -6.61
N ILE A 14 4.88 -3.73 -5.32
CA ILE A 14 3.63 -4.33 -4.83
C ILE A 14 2.85 -3.28 -4.04
N VAL A 15 1.56 -3.16 -4.34
CA VAL A 15 0.61 -2.35 -3.57
C VAL A 15 -0.23 -3.24 -2.68
N ILE A 16 -0.36 -2.89 -1.39
CA ILE A 16 -1.18 -3.63 -0.41
C ILE A 16 -2.31 -2.75 0.15
N ASP A 17 -3.46 -3.37 0.48
CA ASP A 17 -4.55 -2.72 1.25
C ASP A 17 -4.22 -2.79 2.75
N GLY A 18 -3.42 -1.85 3.24
CA GLY A 18 -2.90 -1.84 4.60
C GLY A 18 -1.66 -0.97 4.75
N PHE A 19 -0.98 -1.10 5.89
CA PHE A 19 0.24 -0.36 6.18
C PHE A 19 1.51 -1.21 6.03
N VAL A 20 2.60 -0.54 5.66
CA VAL A 20 3.96 -1.08 5.71
C VAL A 20 4.46 -1.13 7.15
N TYR A 21 4.22 -0.06 7.92
CA TYR A 21 4.64 0.09 9.32
C TYR A 21 3.42 0.34 10.22
N LEU A 22 3.47 -0.16 11.45
CA LEU A 22 2.39 -0.10 12.45
C LEU A 22 2.69 0.87 13.61
N ASP A 23 3.63 1.79 13.46
CA ASP A 23 3.87 2.93 14.36
C ASP A 23 5.01 3.80 13.83
N GLU A 24 5.43 4.80 14.61
CA GLU A 24 6.55 5.70 14.30
C GLU A 24 7.91 5.04 14.54
N GLU A 25 7.97 4.02 15.40
CA GLU A 25 9.16 3.23 15.71
C GLU A 25 9.52 2.24 14.59
N GLY A 26 8.66 2.12 13.57
CA GLY A 26 8.88 1.26 12.42
C GLY A 26 8.56 -0.21 12.70
N ARG A 27 7.68 -0.52 13.67
CA ARG A 27 7.16 -1.88 13.84
C ARG A 27 6.58 -2.35 12.51
N CYS A 28 7.06 -3.50 12.03
CA CYS A 28 6.65 -4.02 10.75
C CYS A 28 5.14 -4.36 10.75
N GLY A 29 4.43 -3.81 9.77
CA GLY A 29 3.11 -4.26 9.38
C GLY A 29 3.19 -5.34 8.34
N LEU A 30 2.04 -5.63 7.71
CA LEU A 30 1.96 -6.61 6.62
C LEU A 30 2.98 -6.28 5.52
N GLY A 31 3.10 -5.00 5.13
CA GLY A 31 4.03 -4.59 4.08
C GLY A 31 5.49 -4.70 4.48
N GLY A 32 5.84 -4.36 5.73
CA GLY A 32 7.20 -4.51 6.25
C GLY A 32 7.63 -5.97 6.29
N HIS A 33 6.76 -6.86 6.80
CA HIS A 33 7.04 -8.30 6.79
C HIS A 33 7.15 -8.86 5.37
N LEU A 34 6.30 -8.40 4.44
CA LEU A 34 6.39 -8.79 3.02
C LEU A 34 7.71 -8.34 2.40
N TYR A 35 8.14 -7.10 2.67
CA TYR A 35 9.42 -6.58 2.18
C TYR A 35 10.61 -7.43 2.63
N GLU A 36 10.65 -7.80 3.91
CA GLU A 36 11.70 -8.68 4.43
C GLU A 36 11.61 -10.10 3.83
N HIS A 37 10.40 -10.63 3.67
CA HIS A 37 10.19 -11.96 3.07
C HIS A 37 10.63 -12.04 1.60
N LEU A 38 10.50 -10.93 0.86
CA LEU A 38 10.96 -10.81 -0.53
C LEU A 38 12.45 -10.42 -0.62
N GLU A 39 13.22 -10.61 0.46
CA GLU A 39 14.64 -10.26 0.56
C GLU A 39 14.91 -8.80 0.17
N ARG A 40 13.96 -7.91 0.44
CA ARG A 40 14.06 -6.47 0.16
C ARG A 40 14.23 -6.12 -1.32
N ARG A 41 13.85 -7.02 -2.23
CA ARG A 41 14.04 -6.86 -3.69
C ARG A 41 12.92 -6.08 -4.37
N VAL A 42 11.73 -6.03 -3.76
CA VAL A 42 10.53 -5.44 -4.35
C VAL A 42 10.04 -4.29 -3.48
N GLN A 43 9.73 -3.15 -4.10
CA GLN A 43 9.20 -2.00 -3.38
C GLN A 43 7.77 -2.29 -2.89
N ILE A 44 7.46 -1.92 -1.65
CA ILE A 44 6.12 -2.12 -1.09
C ILE A 44 5.48 -0.78 -0.79
N VAL A 45 4.26 -0.59 -1.30
CA VAL A 45 3.43 0.58 -1.02
C VAL A 45 2.14 0.13 -0.34
N GLY A 46 1.94 0.58 0.89
CA GLY A 46 0.72 0.35 1.64
C GLY A 46 -0.27 1.49 1.45
N VAL A 47 -1.53 1.16 1.16
CA VAL A 47 -2.64 2.10 1.05
C VAL A 47 -3.72 1.73 2.05
N ALA A 48 -3.93 2.56 3.06
CA ALA A 48 -4.92 2.33 4.10
C ALA A 48 -6.10 3.30 4.04
N LYS A 49 -7.28 2.79 4.43
CA LYS A 49 -8.56 3.53 4.47
C LYS A 49 -8.78 4.26 5.80
N LEU A 50 -7.99 3.98 6.82
CA LEU A 50 -8.11 4.60 8.14
C LEU A 50 -6.74 5.10 8.58
N PRO A 51 -6.70 6.22 9.33
CA PRO A 51 -5.45 6.70 9.88
C PRO A 51 -4.87 5.69 10.86
N PHE A 52 -3.56 5.74 11.01
CA PHE A 52 -2.91 5.15 12.16
C PHE A 52 -3.27 5.94 13.43
N LYS A 53 -3.16 5.35 14.63
CA LYS A 53 -3.35 6.08 15.88
C LYS A 53 -2.14 7.00 16.12
N GLY A 54 -2.28 8.28 15.80
CA GLY A 54 -1.24 9.31 15.98
C GLY A 54 -0.74 9.88 14.66
N SER A 55 -0.05 11.03 14.73
CA SER A 55 0.77 11.52 13.62
C SER A 55 1.90 10.52 13.39
N CYS A 56 2.19 10.17 12.13
CA CYS A 56 3.28 9.26 11.80
C CYS A 56 4.07 9.79 10.61
N LYS A 57 5.38 10.04 10.80
CA LYS A 57 6.27 10.49 9.72
C LYS A 57 6.43 9.47 8.58
N LEU A 58 6.11 8.20 8.84
CA LEU A 58 6.19 7.11 7.86
C LEU A 58 4.92 7.00 7.00
N VAL A 59 3.96 7.91 7.19
CA VAL A 59 2.68 7.91 6.49
C VAL A 59 2.45 9.26 5.82
N ARG A 60 1.99 9.24 4.57
CA ARG A 60 1.54 10.42 3.85
C ARG A 60 0.05 10.35 3.56
N GLU A 61 -0.65 11.42 3.92
CA GLU A 61 -2.07 11.56 3.63
C GLU A 61 -2.30 12.13 2.23
N ILE A 62 -3.18 11.49 1.47
CA ILE A 62 -3.58 11.98 0.14
C ILE A 62 -5.09 11.98 -0.03
N CYS A 63 -5.62 13.02 -0.66
CA CYS A 63 -6.99 13.03 -1.16
C CYS A 63 -7.01 12.66 -2.65
N ARG A 64 -8.02 11.90 -3.07
CA ARG A 64 -8.20 11.41 -4.45
C ARG A 64 -9.63 11.64 -4.97
N GLY A 65 -9.71 11.88 -6.27
CA GLY A 65 -10.97 12.19 -6.95
C GLY A 65 -11.67 13.38 -6.28
N ARG A 66 -12.99 13.24 -6.06
CA ARG A 66 -13.79 14.23 -5.33
C ARG A 66 -13.87 13.96 -3.81
N SER A 67 -13.18 12.94 -3.30
CA SER A 67 -13.26 12.57 -1.88
C SER A 67 -12.44 13.51 -1.01
N LYS A 68 -13.09 14.07 0.02
CA LYS A 68 -12.43 14.79 1.13
C LYS A 68 -11.87 13.85 2.21
N ARG A 69 -12.23 12.56 2.17
CA ARG A 69 -11.68 11.55 3.09
C ARG A 69 -10.34 11.06 2.54
N PRO A 70 -9.22 11.25 3.25
CA PRO A 70 -7.91 10.87 2.75
C PRO A 70 -7.72 9.35 2.70
N LEU A 71 -6.74 8.93 1.90
CA LEU A 71 -6.04 7.66 2.03
C LEU A 71 -4.70 7.91 2.72
N PHE A 72 -4.20 6.88 3.38
CA PHE A 72 -2.96 6.92 4.13
C PHE A 72 -1.96 6.01 3.43
N VAL A 73 -0.91 6.59 2.87
CA VAL A 73 0.12 5.89 2.12
C VAL A 73 1.32 5.67 3.00
N SER A 74 1.89 4.47 2.98
CA SER A 74 3.17 4.12 3.60
C SER A 74 4.02 3.38 2.58
N ALA A 75 5.34 3.43 2.72
CA ALA A 75 6.24 2.86 1.72
C ALA A 75 7.54 2.32 2.34
N VAL A 76 8.11 1.31 1.69
CA VAL A 76 9.48 0.81 1.95
C VAL A 76 10.12 0.39 0.62
N GLY A 77 11.42 0.61 0.48
CA GLY A 77 12.15 0.40 -0.77
C GLY A 77 11.91 1.48 -1.82
N THR A 78 11.07 2.48 -1.54
CA THR A 78 10.80 3.65 -2.36
C THR A 78 10.58 4.88 -1.48
N ASP A 79 10.74 6.07 -2.06
CA ASP A 79 10.40 7.33 -1.40
C ASP A 79 8.89 7.41 -1.11
N LEU A 80 8.54 7.94 0.06
CA LEU A 80 7.17 8.03 0.55
C LEU A 80 6.34 9.04 -0.24
N ASP A 81 6.92 10.18 -0.62
CA ASP A 81 6.23 11.22 -1.36
C ASP A 81 6.01 10.80 -2.81
N GLU A 82 6.98 10.11 -3.40
CA GLU A 82 6.84 9.47 -4.70
C GLU A 82 5.75 8.39 -4.69
N ALA A 83 5.76 7.49 -3.71
CA ALA A 83 4.71 6.48 -3.55
C ALA A 83 3.33 7.14 -3.41
N ALA A 84 3.21 8.19 -2.61
CA ALA A 84 1.98 8.94 -2.45
C ALA A 84 1.51 9.58 -3.76
N ARG A 85 2.44 10.15 -4.55
CA ARG A 85 2.16 10.70 -5.89
C ARG A 85 1.67 9.63 -6.86
N LEU A 86 2.31 8.46 -6.88
CA LEU A 86 1.91 7.32 -7.71
C LEU A 86 0.51 6.83 -7.33
N VAL A 87 0.24 6.62 -6.03
CA VAL A 87 -1.09 6.18 -5.55
C VAL A 87 -2.16 7.22 -5.89
N LYS A 88 -1.84 8.52 -5.77
CA LYS A 88 -2.75 9.61 -6.14
C LYS A 88 -3.13 9.58 -7.63
N GLY A 89 -2.17 9.24 -8.49
CA GLY A 89 -2.33 9.14 -9.94
C GLY A 89 -2.89 7.81 -10.45
N MET A 90 -3.12 6.81 -9.59
CA MET A 90 -3.72 5.54 -10.02
C MET A 90 -5.11 5.76 -10.64
N SER A 91 -5.54 4.83 -11.51
CA SER A 91 -6.87 4.84 -12.11
C SER A 91 -7.99 4.78 -11.05
N GLY A 92 -9.16 5.32 -11.40
CA GLY A 92 -10.37 5.36 -10.57
C GLY A 92 -10.83 6.78 -10.26
N GLU A 93 -12.15 7.01 -10.36
CA GLU A 93 -12.77 8.33 -10.22
C GLU A 93 -12.97 8.78 -8.77
N PHE A 94 -12.93 7.83 -7.84
CA PHE A 94 -13.31 8.02 -6.45
C PHE A 94 -12.09 7.92 -5.51
N ARG A 95 -12.38 7.71 -4.22
CA ARG A 95 -11.37 7.61 -3.16
C ARG A 95 -10.41 6.44 -3.37
N ILE A 96 -10.92 5.26 -3.69
CA ILE A 96 -10.15 4.00 -3.75
C ILE A 96 -9.65 3.79 -5.19
N PRO A 97 -8.36 3.47 -5.40
CA PRO A 97 -7.88 3.07 -6.72
C PRO A 97 -8.66 1.90 -7.29
N SER A 98 -8.92 1.90 -8.59
CA SER A 98 -9.62 0.79 -9.28
C SER A 98 -8.95 -0.56 -9.00
N LEU A 99 -7.62 -0.61 -8.96
CA LEU A 99 -6.87 -1.83 -8.66
C LEU A 99 -7.21 -2.40 -7.27
N LEU A 100 -7.28 -1.55 -6.24
CA LEU A 100 -7.62 -2.00 -4.88
C LEU A 100 -9.11 -2.34 -4.75
N LYS A 101 -9.97 -1.72 -5.55
CA LYS A 101 -11.37 -2.11 -5.64
C LYS A 101 -11.52 -3.52 -6.23
N ILE A 102 -10.81 -3.82 -7.32
CA ILE A 102 -10.78 -5.16 -7.92
C ILE A 102 -10.29 -6.19 -6.90
N LEU A 103 -9.21 -5.89 -6.16
CA LEU A 103 -8.72 -6.75 -5.08
C LEU A 103 -9.80 -7.06 -4.03
N ASP A 104 -10.51 -6.04 -3.55
CA ASP A 104 -11.57 -6.17 -2.54
C ASP A 104 -12.77 -6.98 -3.06
N ASP A 105 -13.10 -6.87 -4.35
CA ASP A 105 -14.17 -7.63 -4.98
C ASP A 105 -13.78 -9.11 -5.20
N GLU A 106 -12.55 -9.37 -5.67
CA GLU A 106 -12.01 -10.71 -5.90
C GLU A 106 -11.86 -11.53 -4.60
N THR A 107 -11.44 -10.88 -3.52
CA THR A 107 -11.25 -11.54 -2.21
C THR A 107 -12.56 -11.92 -1.54
N LYS A 108 -13.68 -11.27 -1.87
CA LYS A 108 -15.02 -11.64 -1.39
C LYS A 108 -15.65 -12.77 -2.19
N THR A 109 -15.23 -12.97 -3.43
CA THR A 109 -15.81 -13.96 -4.34
C THR A 109 -15.20 -15.36 -4.15
N LYS A 110 -14.01 -15.43 -3.53
CA LYS A 110 -13.26 -16.67 -3.28
C LYS A 110 -13.37 -17.21 -1.85
N ILE A 111 -14.38 -16.79 -1.08
CA ILE A 111 -14.71 -17.33 0.24
C ILE A 111 -16.01 -18.12 0.17
#